data_AF-A0A948XCY6-F1
#
_entry.id   AF-A0A948XCY6-F1
#
_cell.length_a   1.000
_cell.length_b   1.000
_cell.length_c   1.000
_cell.angle_alpha   90.00
_cell.angle_beta   90.00
_cell.angle_gamma   90.00
#
_symmetry.space_group_name_H-M   'P 1'
#
loop_
_entity.id
_entity.type
_entity.pdbx_description
1 polymer ?
#
loop_
_entity_poly.entity_id
_entity_poly.type
_entity_poly.pdbx_seq_one_letter_code
_entity_poly.pdbx_strand_id
1 'polypeptide(L)'
;MANKLHMLLTQDEDESKALETDVMRFMAIVGIIFWIIFAMVKSLPFQDTKSSQVIKPPPVIVPSSVPTPKPIPEPTPAPEPIPEPEPTPEPTLTPEPPMPGTQTLTVNFRSIEELKTLMENDKVVIFIETHSQAFDLTFKASIKDGSFSFKGIERNKLPDNLWKILSGIEYNYFKNLIDQAYPVAKASPVKEVYINFKDTELESQIDRLVAELSKQKRYGKIRIDKTGDIEFDEAK
;
A
#
# COMPACT_ATOMS: atom_id res chain seq x y z
N MET A 1 14.24 20.56 38.12
CA MET A 1 14.31 20.41 36.65
C MET A 1 15.78 20.39 36.26
N ALA A 2 16.35 19.26 35.87
CA ALA A 2 17.67 19.21 35.20
C ALA A 2 18.08 17.83 34.62
N ASN A 3 17.47 16.70 35.00
CA ASN A 3 18.04 15.38 34.67
C ASN A 3 17.26 14.53 33.64
N LYS A 4 16.34 15.11 32.86
CA LYS A 4 15.57 14.34 31.84
C LYS A 4 15.97 14.63 30.39
N LEU A 5 16.87 15.60 30.16
CA LEU A 5 17.23 16.04 28.81
C LEU A 5 18.50 15.35 28.25
N HIS A 6 19.31 14.73 29.10
CA HIS A 6 20.60 14.14 28.67
C HIS A 6 20.50 12.70 28.15
N MET A 7 19.33 12.06 28.26
CA MET A 7 19.12 10.66 27.83
C MET A 7 18.55 10.54 26.41
N LEU A 8 17.98 11.62 25.87
CA LEU A 8 17.37 11.62 24.53
C LEU A 8 18.35 11.91 23.40
N LEU A 9 19.51 12.52 23.68
CA LEU A 9 20.48 12.90 22.65
C LEU A 9 21.45 11.76 22.25
N THR A 10 21.58 10.73 23.10
CA THR A 10 22.47 9.59 22.83
C THR A 10 21.83 8.49 22.00
N GLN A 11 20.49 8.44 21.90
CA GLN A 11 19.79 7.34 21.24
C GLN A 11 19.70 7.52 19.71
N ASP A 12 19.70 8.75 19.20
CA ASP A 12 19.68 9.04 17.75
C ASP A 12 21.05 8.77 17.06
N GLU A 13 22.16 8.82 17.79
CA GLU A 13 23.49 8.55 17.21
C GLU A 13 23.74 7.06 16.94
N ASP A 14 23.14 6.15 17.72
CA ASP A 14 23.36 4.72 17.55
C ASP A 14 22.47 4.12 16.45
N GLU A 15 21.24 4.62 16.29
CA GLU A 15 20.35 4.19 15.19
C GLU A 15 20.84 4.68 13.82
N SER A 16 21.39 5.89 13.74
CA SER A 16 21.97 6.42 12.50
C SER A 16 23.21 5.64 12.06
N LYS A 17 24.07 5.21 12.99
CA LYS A 17 25.23 4.36 12.70
C LYS A 17 24.85 2.95 12.27
N ALA A 18 23.79 2.40 12.86
CA ALA A 18 23.24 1.10 12.46
C ALA A 18 22.69 1.16 11.03
N LEU A 19 21.92 2.19 10.71
CA LEU A 19 21.37 2.41 9.37
C LEU A 19 22.46 2.66 8.31
N GLU A 20 23.50 3.43 8.64
CA GLU A 20 24.63 3.68 7.75
C GLU A 20 25.38 2.38 7.40
N THR A 21 25.58 1.51 8.39
CA THR A 21 26.23 0.21 8.18
C THR A 21 25.39 -0.72 7.31
N ASP A 22 24.07 -0.70 7.48
CA ASP A 22 23.16 -1.54 6.71
C ASP A 22 23.06 -1.10 5.25
N VAL A 23 22.99 0.22 5.00
CA VAL A 23 23.02 0.80 3.65
C VAL A 23 24.35 0.50 2.95
N MET A 24 25.47 0.57 3.66
CA MET A 24 26.79 0.25 3.09
C MET A 24 26.91 -1.23 2.69
N ARG A 25 26.31 -2.15 3.46
CA ARG A 25 26.26 -3.58 3.14
C ARG A 25 25.32 -3.89 1.97
N PHE A 26 24.15 -3.25 1.93
CA PHE A 26 23.20 -3.39 0.84
C PHE A 26 23.81 -2.98 -0.52
N MET A 27 24.48 -1.83 -0.58
CA MET A 27 25.13 -1.35 -1.80
C MET A 27 26.27 -2.27 -2.28
N ALA A 28 27.01 -2.87 -1.34
CA ALA A 28 28.06 -3.86 -1.67
C ALA A 28 27.47 -5.13 -2.30
N ILE A 29 26.36 -5.64 -1.76
CA ILE A 29 25.66 -6.83 -2.28
C ILE A 29 25.11 -6.55 -3.69
N VAL A 30 24.46 -5.40 -3.89
CA VAL A 30 23.94 -4.98 -5.21
C VAL A 30 25.08 -4.89 -6.24
N GLY A 31 26.23 -4.34 -5.86
CA GLY A 31 27.41 -4.25 -6.75
C GLY A 31 27.95 -5.61 -7.19
N ILE A 32 28.03 -6.58 -6.29
CA ILE A 32 28.51 -7.94 -6.60
C ILE A 32 27.53 -8.65 -7.55
N ILE A 33 26.22 -8.53 -7.30
CA ILE A 33 25.18 -9.13 -8.16
C ILE A 33 25.26 -8.56 -9.58
N PHE A 34 25.37 -7.23 -9.72
CA PHE A 34 25.53 -6.59 -11.03
C PHE A 34 26.78 -7.04 -11.77
N TRP A 35 27.90 -7.23 -11.05
CA TRP A 35 29.15 -7.68 -11.65
C TRP A 35 29.05 -9.12 -12.18
N ILE A 36 28.40 -10.03 -11.43
CA ILE A 36 28.16 -11.41 -11.87
C ILE A 36 27.28 -11.44 -13.13
N ILE A 37 26.19 -10.66 -13.14
CA ILE A 37 25.28 -10.59 -14.31
C ILE A 37 26.05 -10.06 -15.54
N PHE A 38 26.84 -9.00 -15.38
CA PHE A 38 27.63 -8.46 -16.48
C PHE A 38 28.67 -9.45 -17.02
N ALA A 39 29.29 -10.25 -16.14
CA ALA A 39 30.20 -11.31 -16.53
C ALA A 39 29.50 -12.44 -17.31
N MET A 40 28.27 -12.81 -16.92
CA MET A 40 27.48 -13.81 -17.66
C MET A 40 27.02 -13.32 -19.03
N VAL A 41 26.68 -12.04 -19.17
CA VAL A 41 26.28 -11.46 -20.47
C VAL A 41 27.46 -11.43 -21.46
N LYS A 42 28.72 -11.32 -20.98
CA LYS A 42 29.91 -11.31 -21.83
C LYS A 42 30.41 -12.68 -22.30
N SER A 43 29.90 -13.79 -21.77
CA SER A 43 30.35 -15.14 -22.13
C SER A 43 29.52 -15.82 -23.22
N LEU A 44 28.54 -15.13 -23.83
CA LEU A 44 27.74 -15.66 -24.94
C LEU A 44 28.48 -15.48 -26.29
N PRO A 45 29.02 -16.54 -26.92
CA PRO A 45 29.52 -16.46 -28.29
C PRO A 45 28.32 -16.40 -29.24
N PHE A 46 28.09 -15.25 -29.84
CA PHE A 46 27.18 -15.15 -31.00
C PHE A 46 27.78 -15.97 -32.15
N GLN A 47 27.13 -17.07 -32.55
CA GLN A 47 27.46 -17.77 -33.79
C GLN A 47 26.67 -17.14 -34.93
N ASP A 48 27.39 -16.54 -35.89
CA ASP A 48 26.84 -16.03 -37.13
C ASP A 48 26.27 -17.18 -37.97
N THR A 49 24.95 -17.24 -38.11
CA THR A 49 24.29 -18.11 -39.09
C THR A 49 24.28 -17.42 -40.45
N LYS A 50 25.19 -17.83 -41.35
CA LYS A 50 25.21 -17.41 -42.75
C LYS A 50 24.53 -18.48 -43.63
N SER A 51 23.44 -18.08 -44.27
CA SER A 51 22.62 -18.86 -45.21
C SER A 51 23.24 -18.95 -46.61
N SER A 52 23.34 -20.17 -47.18
CA SER A 52 22.86 -20.48 -48.55
C SER A 52 23.26 -21.86 -49.07
N GLN A 53 22.21 -22.65 -49.35
CA GLN A 53 21.97 -23.52 -50.52
C GLN A 53 23.04 -24.55 -50.98
N VAL A 54 22.61 -25.81 -51.17
CA VAL A 54 22.27 -26.42 -52.48
C VAL A 54 21.92 -27.92 -52.29
N ILE A 55 20.80 -28.33 -52.88
CA ILE A 55 20.22 -29.69 -52.85
C ILE A 55 20.82 -30.54 -54.00
N LYS A 56 21.26 -31.78 -53.73
CA LYS A 56 21.42 -32.86 -54.72
C LYS A 56 21.45 -34.25 -54.03
N PRO A 57 20.64 -35.26 -54.44
CA PRO A 57 20.72 -36.63 -53.88
C PRO A 57 21.42 -37.62 -54.86
N PRO A 58 21.63 -38.92 -54.53
CA PRO A 58 22.73 -39.48 -53.70
C PRO A 58 23.55 -40.57 -54.46
N PRO A 59 24.57 -41.19 -53.83
CA PRO A 59 24.69 -42.63 -53.97
C PRO A 59 24.81 -43.36 -52.62
N VAL A 60 24.21 -44.55 -52.62
CA VAL A 60 24.06 -45.51 -51.51
C VAL A 60 25.42 -45.95 -50.97
N ILE A 61 25.64 -45.78 -49.67
CA ILE A 61 26.77 -46.40 -48.95
C ILE A 61 26.20 -47.27 -47.82
N VAL A 62 26.63 -48.52 -47.85
CA VAL A 62 26.34 -49.64 -46.94
C VAL A 62 26.47 -49.27 -45.45
N PRO A 63 25.63 -49.85 -44.55
CA PRO A 63 25.73 -49.56 -43.12
C PRO A 63 26.95 -50.24 -42.51
N SER A 64 27.95 -49.42 -42.12
CA SER A 64 29.04 -49.82 -41.24
C SER A 64 28.53 -49.85 -39.79
N SER A 65 28.76 -50.96 -39.11
CA SER A 65 28.40 -51.22 -37.71
C SER A 65 28.94 -50.14 -36.76
N VAL A 66 28.04 -49.39 -36.14
CA VAL A 66 28.36 -48.46 -35.04
C VAL A 66 28.35 -49.27 -33.73
N PRO A 67 29.42 -49.23 -32.90
CA PRO A 67 29.40 -49.88 -31.60
C PRO A 67 28.45 -49.15 -30.66
N THR A 68 27.62 -49.92 -29.96
CA THR A 68 26.65 -49.45 -28.96
C THR A 68 27.36 -48.73 -27.81
N PRO A 69 27.01 -47.48 -27.47
CA PRO A 69 27.56 -46.83 -26.29
C PRO A 69 27.06 -47.54 -25.01
N LYS A 70 27.99 -47.80 -24.08
CA LYS A 70 27.71 -48.34 -22.75
C LYS A 70 26.81 -47.38 -21.96
N PRO A 71 25.88 -47.87 -21.12
CA PRO A 71 25.06 -47.00 -20.30
C PRO A 71 25.92 -46.20 -19.31
N ILE A 72 25.69 -44.88 -19.28
CA ILE A 72 26.24 -43.95 -18.28
C ILE A 72 25.50 -44.22 -16.95
N PRO A 73 26.20 -44.35 -15.82
CA PRO A 73 25.56 -44.51 -14.51
C PRO A 73 24.70 -43.29 -14.17
N GLU A 74 23.52 -43.54 -13.60
CA GLU A 74 22.59 -42.48 -13.18
C GLU A 74 23.24 -41.54 -12.14
N PRO A 75 23.03 -40.22 -12.25
CA PRO A 75 23.50 -39.28 -11.25
C PRO A 75 22.77 -39.51 -9.93
N THR A 76 23.53 -39.59 -8.85
CA THR A 76 23.02 -39.67 -7.49
C THR A 76 22.16 -38.43 -7.18
N PRO A 77 20.94 -38.57 -6.63
CA PRO A 77 20.11 -37.42 -6.32
C PRO A 77 20.81 -36.53 -5.29
N ALA A 78 20.88 -35.23 -5.59
CA ALA A 78 21.38 -34.23 -4.67
C ALA A 78 20.45 -34.15 -3.44
N PRO A 79 20.99 -33.93 -2.23
CA PRO A 79 20.17 -33.80 -1.03
C PRO A 79 19.22 -32.60 -1.16
N GLU A 80 17.98 -32.82 -0.74
CA GLU A 80 16.95 -31.76 -0.70
C GLU A 80 17.40 -30.62 0.22
N PRO A 81 17.20 -29.35 -0.17
CA PRO A 81 17.51 -28.22 0.68
C PRO A 81 16.64 -28.26 1.94
N ILE A 82 17.28 -28.16 3.10
CA ILE A 82 16.61 -28.00 4.39
C ILE A 82 15.88 -26.65 4.34
N PRO A 83 14.57 -26.61 4.65
CA PRO A 83 13.83 -25.36 4.69
C PRO A 83 14.44 -24.43 5.74
N GLU A 84 14.78 -23.23 5.29
CA GLU A 84 15.26 -22.13 6.12
C GLU A 84 14.16 -21.76 7.14
N PRO A 85 14.49 -21.48 8.41
CA PRO A 85 13.49 -21.15 9.42
C PRO A 85 12.71 -19.90 9.00
N GLU A 86 11.38 -19.98 9.05
CA GLU A 86 10.50 -18.85 8.77
C GLU A 86 10.86 -17.65 9.67
N PRO A 87 10.92 -16.42 9.11
CA PRO A 87 11.15 -15.22 9.89
C PRO A 87 10.06 -15.10 10.94
N THR A 88 10.47 -14.93 12.20
CA THR A 88 9.56 -14.67 13.30
C THR A 88 8.84 -13.35 13.00
N PRO A 89 7.50 -13.31 12.92
CA PRO A 89 6.79 -12.07 12.64
C PRO A 89 7.12 -11.06 13.74
N GLU A 90 7.63 -9.90 13.33
CA GLU A 90 7.75 -8.74 14.23
C GLU A 90 6.40 -8.47 14.89
N PRO A 91 6.39 -7.94 16.12
CA PRO A 91 5.15 -7.58 16.79
C PRO A 91 4.43 -6.53 15.94
N THR A 92 3.36 -6.96 15.27
CA THR A 92 2.37 -6.06 14.70
C THR A 92 1.95 -5.09 15.81
N LEU A 93 2.27 -3.81 15.63
CA LEU A 93 1.64 -2.73 16.37
C LEU A 93 0.15 -2.89 16.11
N THR A 94 -0.53 -3.54 17.06
CA THR A 94 -1.98 -3.60 17.07
C THR A 94 -2.40 -2.13 17.11
N PRO A 95 -3.15 -1.61 16.10
CA PRO A 95 -3.65 -0.26 16.18
C PRO A 95 -4.38 -0.16 17.52
N GLU A 96 -3.92 0.75 18.36
CA GLU A 96 -4.47 0.95 19.69
C GLU A 96 -5.99 1.07 19.51
N PRO A 97 -6.81 0.20 20.13
CA PRO A 97 -8.25 0.34 20.02
C PRO A 97 -8.59 1.77 20.44
N PRO A 98 -9.45 2.50 19.69
CA PRO A 98 -9.82 3.85 20.06
C PRO A 98 -10.24 3.81 21.53
N MET A 99 -9.52 4.56 22.36
CA MET A 99 -9.70 4.53 23.80
C MET A 99 -11.19 4.73 24.08
N PRO A 100 -11.87 3.82 24.81
CA PRO A 100 -13.25 4.05 25.20
C PRO A 100 -13.26 5.29 26.10
N GLY A 101 -13.58 6.45 25.52
CA GLY A 101 -13.48 7.76 26.18
C GLY A 101 -12.69 8.83 25.43
N THR A 102 -12.16 8.59 24.21
CA THR A 102 -11.65 9.68 23.36
C THR A 102 -12.80 10.57 22.90
N GLN A 103 -13.11 11.54 23.75
CA GLN A 103 -13.89 12.74 23.49
C GLN A 103 -13.35 13.45 22.25
N THR A 104 -13.82 13.03 21.08
CA THR A 104 -13.36 13.54 19.77
C THR A 104 -14.56 14.00 18.98
N LEU A 105 -14.38 15.09 18.23
CA LEU A 105 -15.35 15.52 17.24
C LEU A 105 -15.20 14.62 16.01
N THR A 106 -16.30 14.03 15.56
CA THR A 106 -16.30 13.18 14.37
C THR A 106 -17.32 13.68 13.37
N VAL A 107 -16.90 13.82 12.12
CA VAL A 107 -17.78 14.18 11.01
C VAL A 107 -18.37 12.90 10.41
N ASN A 108 -19.69 12.84 10.32
CA ASN A 108 -20.45 11.72 9.76
C ASN A 108 -21.60 12.26 8.89
N PHE A 109 -22.25 11.37 8.15
CA PHE A 109 -23.45 11.69 7.39
C PHE A 109 -24.66 11.00 8.02
N ARG A 110 -25.86 11.43 7.61
CA ARG A 110 -27.09 10.80 8.08
C ARG A 110 -27.31 9.44 7.42
N SER A 111 -27.02 9.33 6.13
CA SER A 111 -27.04 8.07 5.37
C SER A 111 -26.01 8.08 4.23
N ILE A 112 -25.75 6.89 3.67
CA ILE A 112 -24.89 6.71 2.49
C ILE A 112 -25.49 7.42 1.27
N GLU A 113 -26.82 7.47 1.14
CA GLU A 113 -27.52 8.15 0.05
C GLU A 113 -27.33 9.67 0.10
N GLU A 114 -27.29 10.25 1.30
CA GLU A 114 -27.04 11.68 1.46
C GLU A 114 -25.59 12.02 1.10
N LEU A 115 -24.63 11.23 1.57
CA LEU A 115 -23.23 11.36 1.15
C LEU A 115 -23.08 11.21 -0.37
N LYS A 116 -23.75 10.23 -0.98
CA LYS A 116 -23.77 10.04 -2.43
C LYS A 116 -24.31 11.28 -3.14
N THR A 117 -25.40 11.86 -2.65
CA THR A 117 -25.99 13.08 -3.21
C THR A 117 -25.01 14.26 -3.13
N LEU A 118 -24.28 14.41 -2.02
CA LEU A 118 -23.25 15.44 -1.89
C LEU A 118 -22.08 15.23 -2.85
N MET A 119 -21.66 13.98 -3.07
CA MET A 119 -20.62 13.66 -4.05
C MET A 119 -21.08 13.89 -5.50
N GLU A 120 -22.34 13.58 -5.82
CA GLU A 120 -22.92 13.85 -7.15
C GLU A 120 -23.04 15.35 -7.44
N ASN A 121 -23.29 16.16 -6.41
CA ASN A 121 -23.31 17.62 -6.49
C ASN A 121 -21.91 18.26 -6.41
N ASP A 122 -20.83 17.47 -6.46
CA ASP A 122 -19.43 17.91 -6.35
C ASP A 122 -19.15 18.76 -5.09
N LYS A 123 -19.92 18.55 -4.01
CA LYS A 123 -19.72 19.25 -2.73
C LYS A 123 -18.64 18.60 -1.88
N VAL A 124 -18.48 17.28 -2.01
CA VAL A 124 -17.53 16.50 -1.23
C VAL A 124 -16.87 15.41 -2.08
N VAL A 125 -15.67 15.01 -1.69
CA VAL A 125 -14.95 13.88 -2.30
C VAL A 125 -14.37 13.00 -1.19
N ILE A 126 -14.58 11.69 -1.29
CA ILE A 126 -14.00 10.72 -0.36
C ILE A 126 -12.67 10.19 -0.90
N PHE A 127 -11.70 10.09 -0.01
CA PHE A 127 -10.41 9.46 -0.24
C PHE A 127 -10.18 8.34 0.78
N ILE A 128 -9.45 7.31 0.38
CA ILE A 128 -9.07 6.22 1.28
C ILE A 128 -7.57 6.00 1.14
N GLU A 129 -6.84 6.10 2.24
CA GLU A 129 -5.45 5.65 2.31
C GLU A 129 -5.40 4.29 3.00
N THR A 130 -4.61 3.38 2.45
CA THR A 130 -4.31 2.11 3.09
C THR A 130 -2.81 2.00 3.27
N HIS A 131 -2.39 1.72 4.49
CA HIS A 131 -0.99 1.59 4.87
C HIS A 131 -0.67 0.14 5.20
N SER A 132 0.44 -0.35 4.65
CA SER A 132 0.99 -1.67 4.96
C SER A 132 2.51 -1.62 4.95
N GLN A 133 3.16 -2.65 5.50
CA GLN A 133 4.64 -2.71 5.55
C GLN A 133 5.28 -2.73 4.15
N ALA A 134 4.57 -3.23 3.13
CA ALA A 134 5.11 -3.43 1.79
C ALA A 134 4.73 -2.32 0.80
N PHE A 135 3.59 -1.65 1.02
CA PHE A 135 3.08 -0.65 0.11
C PHE A 135 2.04 0.27 0.78
N ASP A 136 1.96 1.49 0.26
CA ASP A 136 0.87 2.43 0.51
C ASP A 136 0.02 2.54 -0.76
N LEU A 137 -1.31 2.52 -0.60
CA LEU A 137 -2.24 2.78 -1.69
C LEU A 137 -3.17 3.91 -1.29
N THR A 138 -3.48 4.75 -2.28
CA THR A 138 -4.49 5.79 -2.11
C THR A 138 -5.55 5.69 -3.19
N PHE A 139 -6.79 5.87 -2.78
CA PHE A 139 -7.96 5.75 -3.63
C PHE A 139 -8.79 7.02 -3.54
N LYS A 140 -9.26 7.49 -4.70
CA LYS A 140 -10.29 8.53 -4.80
C LYS A 140 -11.62 7.84 -5.12
N ALA A 141 -12.65 8.13 -4.34
CA ALA A 141 -14.00 7.68 -4.61
C ALA A 141 -14.65 8.55 -5.70
N SER A 142 -15.45 7.91 -6.55
CA SER A 142 -16.27 8.53 -7.58
C SER A 142 -17.58 7.78 -7.72
N ILE A 143 -18.66 8.46 -8.09
CA ILE A 143 -19.92 7.79 -8.42
C ILE A 143 -19.91 7.43 -9.91
N LYS A 144 -20.11 6.14 -10.21
CA LYS A 144 -20.24 5.61 -11.57
C LYS A 144 -21.45 4.70 -11.62
N ASP A 145 -22.35 4.93 -12.57
CA ASP A 145 -23.59 4.16 -12.75
C ASP A 145 -24.43 4.06 -11.46
N GLY A 146 -24.46 5.16 -10.69
CA GLY A 146 -25.19 5.23 -9.42
C GLY A 146 -24.57 4.46 -8.26
N SER A 147 -23.37 3.90 -8.42
CA SER A 147 -22.64 3.19 -7.37
C SER A 147 -21.29 3.84 -7.07
N PHE A 148 -20.79 3.65 -5.85
CA PHE A 148 -19.44 4.06 -5.51
C PHE A 148 -18.42 3.21 -6.27
N SER A 149 -17.46 3.88 -6.86
CA SER A 149 -16.30 3.31 -7.54
C SER A 149 -15.05 3.98 -6.99
N PHE A 150 -13.94 3.28 -7.01
CA PHE A 150 -12.66 3.85 -6.58
C PHE A 150 -11.66 3.81 -7.70
N LYS A 151 -10.85 4.87 -7.77
CA LYS A 151 -9.71 4.96 -8.65
C LYS A 151 -8.45 5.14 -7.82
N GLY A 152 -7.46 4.29 -8.05
CA GLY A 152 -6.13 4.47 -7.47
C GLY A 152 -5.51 5.79 -7.94
N ILE A 153 -4.96 6.54 -6.99
CA ILE A 153 -4.23 7.79 -7.24
C ILE A 153 -2.89 7.76 -6.50
N GLU A 154 -1.95 8.55 -6.98
CA GLU A 154 -0.70 8.79 -6.27
C GLU A 154 -0.97 9.63 -5.01
N ARG A 155 -0.19 9.38 -3.95
CA ARG A 155 -0.34 10.07 -2.66
C ARG A 155 -0.13 11.58 -2.76
N ASN A 156 0.74 12.04 -3.65
CA ASN A 156 0.98 13.47 -3.91
C ASN A 156 -0.21 14.20 -4.57
N LYS A 157 -1.26 13.49 -4.99
CA LYS A 157 -2.49 14.06 -5.56
C LYS A 157 -3.58 14.24 -4.51
N LEU A 158 -3.27 14.01 -3.23
CA LEU A 158 -4.20 14.23 -2.13
C LEU A 158 -4.28 15.73 -1.85
N PRO A 159 -5.48 16.26 -1.61
CA PRO A 159 -5.64 17.61 -1.09
C PRO A 159 -4.99 17.74 0.29
N ASP A 160 -4.49 18.94 0.63
CA ASP A 160 -3.99 19.22 1.98
C ASP A 160 -5.14 19.34 3.00
N ASN A 161 -6.33 19.75 2.55
CA ASN A 161 -7.52 19.90 3.38
C ASN A 161 -8.35 18.61 3.44
N LEU A 162 -7.90 17.68 4.27
CA LEU A 162 -8.57 16.40 4.49
C LEU A 162 -9.06 16.26 5.92
N TRP A 163 -10.33 15.87 6.03
CA TRP A 163 -10.97 15.54 7.30
C TRP A 163 -11.05 14.04 7.44
N LYS A 164 -10.55 13.50 8.55
CA LYS A 164 -10.58 12.06 8.80
C LYS A 164 -11.95 11.63 9.32
N ILE A 165 -12.57 10.67 8.65
CA ILE A 165 -13.77 9.98 9.12
C ILE A 165 -13.31 8.82 10.01
N LEU A 166 -13.53 8.96 11.32
CA LEU A 166 -13.03 8.01 12.32
C LEU A 166 -13.99 6.87 12.64
N SER A 167 -15.29 7.03 12.33
CA SER A 167 -16.32 6.06 12.68
C SER A 167 -17.58 6.28 11.83
N GLY A 168 -18.67 5.56 12.11
CA GLY A 168 -19.94 5.74 11.41
C GLY A 168 -20.24 4.65 10.38
N ILE A 169 -21.39 4.80 9.73
CA ILE A 169 -21.87 3.86 8.70
C ILE A 169 -21.00 3.96 7.44
N GLU A 170 -20.49 5.15 7.14
CA GLU A 170 -19.69 5.49 5.98
C GLU A 170 -18.29 4.89 6.09
N TYR A 171 -17.67 5.01 7.26
CA TYR A 171 -16.37 4.40 7.54
C TYR A 171 -16.41 2.89 7.27
N ASN A 172 -17.41 2.20 7.82
CA ASN A 172 -17.56 0.76 7.64
C ASN A 172 -17.93 0.40 6.19
N TYR A 173 -18.80 1.19 5.56
CA TYR A 173 -19.20 0.99 4.17
C TYR A 173 -17.99 1.05 3.23
N PHE A 174 -17.18 2.11 3.33
CA PHE A 174 -16.02 2.29 2.46
C PHE A 174 -14.91 1.29 2.74
N LYS A 175 -14.69 0.92 4.01
CA LYS A 175 -13.75 -0.14 4.38
C LYS A 175 -14.13 -1.49 3.74
N ASN A 176 -15.40 -1.86 3.81
CA ASN A 176 -15.87 -3.10 3.19
C ASN A 176 -15.83 -3.03 1.66
N LEU A 177 -16.20 -1.88 1.09
CA LEU A 177 -16.21 -1.70 -0.36
C LEU A 177 -14.80 -1.75 -0.95
N ILE A 178 -13.79 -1.18 -0.29
CA ILE A 178 -12.40 -1.25 -0.78
C ILE A 178 -11.84 -2.67 -0.66
N ASP A 179 -12.16 -3.40 0.42
CA ASP A 179 -11.76 -4.80 0.60
C ASP A 179 -12.35 -5.72 -0.49
N GLN A 180 -13.56 -5.42 -0.96
CA GLN A 180 -14.21 -6.14 -2.04
C GLN A 180 -13.65 -5.74 -3.42
N ALA A 181 -13.41 -4.45 -3.65
CA ALA A 181 -12.96 -3.94 -4.94
C ALA A 181 -11.47 -4.22 -5.22
N TYR A 182 -10.64 -4.25 -4.17
CA TYR A 182 -9.19 -4.40 -4.28
C TYR A 182 -8.67 -5.42 -3.25
N PRO A 183 -8.54 -6.71 -3.61
CA PRO A 183 -8.06 -7.74 -2.69
C PRO A 183 -6.70 -7.44 -2.06
N VAL A 184 -5.83 -6.70 -2.76
CA VAL A 184 -4.52 -6.26 -2.24
C VAL A 184 -4.69 -5.31 -1.04
N ALA A 185 -5.71 -4.44 -1.05
CA ALA A 185 -6.01 -3.56 0.08
C ALA A 185 -6.55 -4.32 1.30
N LYS A 186 -7.13 -5.52 1.10
CA LYS A 186 -7.60 -6.37 2.21
C LYS A 186 -6.46 -6.75 3.16
N ALA A 187 -5.26 -6.96 2.63
CA ALA A 187 -4.06 -7.28 3.41
C ALA A 187 -3.53 -6.07 4.21
N SER A 188 -4.00 -4.85 3.93
CA SER A 188 -3.55 -3.65 4.63
C SER A 188 -4.26 -3.52 6.00
N PRO A 189 -3.50 -3.52 7.12
CA PRO A 189 -4.06 -3.47 8.48
C PRO A 189 -4.67 -2.10 8.81
N VAL A 190 -4.16 -1.03 8.20
CA VAL A 190 -4.61 0.33 8.43
C VAL A 190 -5.35 0.84 7.18
N LYS A 191 -6.58 1.29 7.39
CA LYS A 191 -7.42 1.91 6.35
C LYS A 191 -8.03 3.18 6.92
N GLU A 192 -7.64 4.31 6.36
CA GLU A 192 -8.07 5.62 6.80
C GLU A 192 -8.97 6.23 5.73
N VAL A 193 -10.16 6.66 6.14
CA VAL A 193 -11.13 7.29 5.24
C VAL A 193 -11.09 8.78 5.49
N TYR A 194 -10.91 9.54 4.42
CA TYR A 194 -10.86 10.99 4.44
C TYR A 194 -11.96 11.59 3.59
N ILE A 195 -12.36 12.79 3.96
CA ILE A 195 -13.25 13.62 3.17
C ILE A 195 -12.60 14.96 2.87
N ASN A 196 -12.72 15.37 1.62
CA ASN A 196 -12.38 16.70 1.16
C ASN A 196 -13.69 17.44 0.86
N PHE A 197 -13.90 18.57 1.52
CA PHE A 197 -15.00 19.48 1.20
C PHE A 197 -14.58 20.34 0.02
N LYS A 198 -15.37 20.30 -1.06
CA LYS A 198 -15.21 21.18 -2.23
C LYS A 198 -16.04 22.45 -2.08
N ASP A 199 -17.14 22.36 -1.35
CA ASP A 199 -17.98 23.49 -0.97
C ASP A 199 -17.30 24.25 0.18
N THR A 200 -16.69 25.40 -0.13
CA THR A 200 -15.94 26.23 0.82
C THR A 200 -16.84 26.81 1.93
N GLU A 201 -18.12 27.03 1.65
CA GLU A 201 -19.05 27.51 2.67
C GLU A 201 -19.33 26.40 3.69
N LEU A 202 -19.61 25.18 3.21
CA LEU A 202 -19.78 24.01 4.06
C LEU A 202 -18.53 23.74 4.91
N GLU A 203 -17.35 23.75 4.29
CA GLU A 203 -16.07 23.59 5.01
C GLU A 203 -15.91 24.63 6.12
N SER A 204 -16.14 25.91 5.79
CA SER A 204 -16.03 27.02 6.74
C SER A 204 -17.02 26.90 7.90
N GLN A 205 -18.24 26.39 7.64
CA GLN A 205 -19.22 26.15 8.68
C GLN A 205 -18.78 25.05 9.64
N ILE A 206 -18.20 23.96 9.12
CA ILE A 206 -17.65 22.86 9.93
C ILE A 206 -16.48 23.38 10.76
N ASP A 207 -15.54 24.12 10.17
CA ASP A 207 -14.40 24.70 10.89
C ASP A 207 -14.84 25.59 12.05
N ARG A 208 -15.79 26.50 11.80
CA ARG A 208 -16.36 27.38 12.82
C ARG A 208 -16.99 26.58 13.95
N LEU A 209 -17.83 25.59 13.61
CA LEU A 209 -18.50 24.75 14.60
C LEU A 209 -17.50 23.94 15.43
N VAL A 210 -16.51 23.32 14.79
CA VAL A 210 -15.45 22.56 15.47
C VAL A 210 -14.65 23.45 16.40
N ALA A 211 -14.28 24.66 15.98
CA ALA A 211 -13.59 25.63 16.82
C ALA A 211 -14.43 26.06 18.04
N GLU A 212 -15.73 26.31 17.85
CA GLU A 212 -16.66 26.66 18.94
C GLU A 212 -16.83 25.52 19.94
N LEU A 213 -17.10 24.31 19.47
CA LEU A 213 -17.27 23.12 20.31
C LEU A 213 -15.99 22.80 21.07
N SER A 214 -14.82 22.92 20.41
CA SER A 214 -13.52 22.71 21.06
C SER A 214 -13.26 23.73 22.16
N LYS A 215 -13.61 25.01 21.95
CA LYS A 215 -13.52 26.06 22.98
C LYS A 215 -14.44 25.77 24.17
N GLN A 216 -15.60 25.16 23.91
CA GLN A 216 -16.56 24.75 24.93
C GLN A 216 -16.26 23.38 25.56
N LYS A 217 -15.21 22.67 25.10
CA LYS A 217 -14.90 21.28 25.48
C LYS A 217 -16.09 20.34 25.28
N ARG A 218 -16.86 20.57 24.22
CA ARG A 218 -17.98 19.74 23.79
C ARG A 218 -17.50 18.81 22.70
N TYR A 219 -17.91 17.56 22.79
CA TYR A 219 -17.48 16.49 21.89
C TYR A 219 -18.69 15.70 21.43
N GLY A 220 -18.61 15.09 20.26
CA GLY A 220 -19.78 14.45 19.67
C GLY A 220 -19.65 14.25 18.18
N LYS A 221 -20.80 14.04 17.55
CA LYS A 221 -20.92 13.75 16.13
C LYS A 221 -21.48 14.97 15.42
N ILE A 222 -20.74 15.45 14.43
CA ILE A 222 -21.20 16.42 13.46
C ILE A 222 -21.84 15.63 12.33
N ARG A 223 -23.15 15.78 12.15
CA ARG A 223 -23.92 15.15 11.08
C ARG A 223 -24.18 16.16 9.98
N ILE A 224 -23.85 15.78 8.76
CA ILE A 224 -24.11 16.58 7.57
C ILE A 224 -25.21 15.89 6.76
N ASP A 225 -26.18 16.66 6.31
CA ASP A 225 -27.26 16.14 5.47
C ASP A 225 -27.01 16.34 3.96
N LYS A 226 -27.96 15.92 3.12
CA LYS A 226 -27.87 16.06 1.65
C LYS A 226 -27.82 17.50 1.11
N THR A 227 -28.29 18.51 1.86
CA THR A 227 -28.21 19.93 1.43
C THR A 227 -26.89 20.55 1.86
N GLY A 228 -26.24 19.97 2.87
CA GLY A 228 -25.06 20.49 3.54
C GLY A 228 -25.39 21.14 4.88
N ASP A 229 -26.62 20.98 5.38
CA ASP A 229 -26.98 21.46 6.72
C ASP A 229 -26.30 20.58 7.78
N ILE A 230 -25.85 21.24 8.86
CA ILE A 230 -25.04 20.62 9.90
C ILE A 230 -25.83 20.51 11.20
N GLU A 231 -25.86 19.30 11.78
CA GLU A 231 -26.45 18.99 13.07
C GLU A 231 -25.38 18.46 14.02
N PHE A 232 -25.37 18.89 15.29
CA PHE A 232 -24.42 18.41 16.30
C PHE A 232 -25.12 17.56 17.34
N ASP A 233 -24.71 16.29 17.42
CA ASP A 233 -25.12 15.35 18.45
C ASP A 233 -24.02 15.24 19.52
N GLU A 234 -24.29 15.84 20.68
CA GLU A 234 -23.36 15.80 21.82
C GLU A 234 -23.22 14.39 22.40
N ALA A 235 -21.98 13.96 22.61
CA ALA A 235 -21.69 12.72 23.32
C ALA A 235 -22.00 12.92 24.81
N LYS A 236 -22.90 12.10 25.35
CA LYS A 236 -23.24 12.06 26.78
C LYS A 236 -22.21 11.29 27.59
#